data_AF-A0A6J1AR75-F1
#
_entry.id   AF-A0A6J1AR75-F1
#
_cell.length_a   1.000
_cell.length_b   1.000
_cell.length_c   1.000
_cell.angle_alpha   90.00
_cell.angle_beta   90.00
_cell.angle_gamma   90.00
#
_symmetry.space_group_name_H-M   'P 1'
#
loop_
_entity.id
_entity.type
_entity.pdbx_description
1 polymer ?
#
loop_
_entity_poly.entity_id
_entity_poly.type
_entity_poly.pdbx_seq_one_letter_code
_entity_poly.pdbx_strand_id
1 'polypeptide(L)'
;WITLKRNINNIKYLPSMVDISFKNRYVYVDVGARSYGSSIGSWFRKQYPKQNKTFHVYAIEADKHFHKQYELKKKTVTLLPYAAWVRNESLSFEINRDPGQEEVNELKDKGRGMGRIQPVKSRQGEFTGEVDEIQGFDFAEWLKNTVTERDFVVMKMDVEGTEFDLIPRLFETGAICLIDEIFLECHYNRWQRCCPGQRSTKYEKNYGQCLKLFTSLRKSGVLVHQWW
;
A
#
# COMPACT_ATOMS: atom_id res chain seq x y z
N TRP A 1 6.22 0.04 17.99
CA TRP A 1 6.34 -1.42 18.14
C TRP A 1 5.47 -2.02 19.27
N ILE A 2 5.49 -1.51 20.50
CA ILE A 2 4.65 -2.07 21.60
C ILE A 2 3.15 -1.76 21.40
N THR A 3 2.80 -0.51 21.08
CA THR A 3 1.42 -0.10 20.75
C THR A 3 0.88 -0.81 19.50
N LEU A 4 1.78 -1.11 18.55
CA LEU A 4 1.55 -1.85 17.32
C LEU A 4 0.97 -3.25 17.59
N LYS A 5 1.71 -4.04 18.40
CA LYS A 5 1.33 -5.39 18.78
C LYS A 5 0.03 -5.42 19.58
N ARG A 6 -0.21 -4.39 20.40
CA ARG A 6 -1.45 -4.28 21.19
C ARG A 6 -2.67 -4.00 20.31
N ASN A 7 -2.52 -3.20 19.26
CA ASN A 7 -3.62 -2.86 18.36
C ASN A 7 -3.99 -4.03 17.44
N ILE A 8 -3.02 -4.83 16.97
CA ILE A 8 -3.25 -6.06 16.18
C ILE A 8 -4.24 -7.00 16.88
N ASN A 9 -4.08 -7.21 18.19
CA ASN A 9 -4.92 -8.14 18.95
C ASN A 9 -6.40 -7.71 19.03
N ASN A 10 -6.69 -6.44 18.77
CA ASN A 10 -8.04 -5.89 18.83
C ASN A 10 -8.70 -5.75 17.45
N ILE A 11 -7.98 -6.08 16.36
CA ILE A 11 -8.57 -6.07 15.03
C ILE A 11 -9.62 -7.18 14.94
N LYS A 12 -10.84 -6.79 14.53
CA LYS A 12 -11.91 -7.71 14.18
C LYS A 12 -11.96 -7.81 12.66
N TYR A 13 -11.35 -8.88 12.15
CA TYR A 13 -11.36 -9.20 10.73
C TYR A 13 -12.78 -9.61 10.29
N LEU A 14 -13.18 -9.25 9.08
CA LEU A 14 -14.51 -9.60 8.57
C LEU A 14 -14.74 -11.12 8.56
N PRO A 15 -13.79 -11.97 8.10
CA PRO A 15 -13.96 -13.42 8.13
C PRO A 15 -13.95 -14.03 9.54
N SER A 16 -13.68 -13.26 10.59
CA SER A 16 -13.85 -13.72 11.98
C SER A 16 -15.25 -13.41 12.53
N MET A 17 -16.03 -12.58 11.84
CA MET A 17 -17.36 -12.14 12.27
C MET A 17 -18.48 -12.75 11.43
N VAL A 18 -18.23 -13.05 10.16
CA VAL A 18 -19.23 -13.57 9.21
C VAL A 18 -18.67 -14.73 8.39
N ASP A 19 -19.54 -15.64 7.95
CA ASP A 19 -19.18 -16.67 6.97
C ASP A 19 -19.01 -16.03 5.58
N ILE A 20 -17.85 -16.23 4.96
CA ILE A 20 -17.55 -15.69 3.62
C ILE A 20 -17.71 -16.75 2.52
N SER A 21 -18.20 -17.95 2.86
CA SER A 21 -18.33 -19.09 1.94
C SER A 21 -19.22 -18.85 0.73
N PHE A 22 -20.15 -17.89 0.82
CA PHE A 22 -21.07 -17.50 -0.25
C PHE A 22 -20.40 -16.73 -1.40
N LYS A 23 -19.14 -16.29 -1.23
CA LYS A 23 -18.37 -15.55 -2.24
C LYS A 23 -17.70 -16.50 -3.23
N ASN A 24 -17.64 -16.09 -4.49
CA ASN A 24 -17.18 -16.93 -5.61
C ASN A 24 -15.65 -17.08 -5.64
N ARG A 25 -14.95 -15.97 -5.44
CA ARG A 25 -13.48 -15.90 -5.43
C ARG A 25 -13.02 -15.10 -4.22
N TYR A 26 -11.78 -15.32 -3.82
CA TYR A 26 -11.16 -14.64 -2.70
C TYR A 26 -9.87 -13.98 -3.21
N VAL A 27 -9.80 -12.67 -3.06
CA VAL A 27 -8.75 -11.85 -3.67
C VAL A 27 -8.11 -10.99 -2.59
N TYR A 28 -6.78 -10.96 -2.58
CA TYR A 28 -6.00 -10.03 -1.79
C TYR A 28 -5.22 -9.11 -2.70
N VAL A 29 -5.42 -7.81 -2.55
CA VAL A 29 -4.73 -6.77 -3.32
C VAL A 29 -3.79 -6.03 -2.38
N ASP A 30 -2.49 -6.15 -2.62
CA ASP A 30 -1.45 -5.48 -1.84
C ASP A 30 -0.89 -4.31 -2.65
N VAL A 31 -1.32 -3.10 -2.30
CA VAL A 31 -0.95 -1.85 -2.96
C VAL A 31 0.26 -1.25 -2.24
N GLY A 32 1.41 -1.22 -2.92
CA GLY A 32 2.71 -0.94 -2.28
C GLY A 32 3.21 -2.18 -1.53
N ALA A 33 3.32 -3.29 -2.27
CA ALA A 33 3.59 -4.61 -1.70
C ALA A 33 5.02 -4.78 -1.15
N ARG A 34 5.97 -4.03 -1.68
CA ARG A 34 7.41 -4.13 -1.40
C ARG A 34 7.91 -5.57 -1.61
N SER A 35 8.66 -6.11 -0.66
CA SER A 35 9.13 -7.49 -0.68
C SER A 35 7.99 -8.46 -0.36
N TYR A 36 8.04 -9.69 -0.89
CA TYR A 36 7.05 -10.73 -0.57
C TYR A 36 6.92 -10.96 0.94
N GLY A 37 8.00 -10.77 1.70
CA GLY A 37 8.02 -10.91 3.16
C GLY A 37 7.37 -9.75 3.93
N SER A 38 7.03 -8.64 3.29
CA SER A 38 6.52 -7.42 3.94
C SER A 38 5.15 -7.63 4.57
N SER A 39 4.12 -7.84 3.75
CA SER A 39 2.71 -8.03 4.14
C SER A 39 2.16 -9.37 3.67
N ILE A 40 2.43 -9.76 2.41
CA ILE A 40 1.91 -10.99 1.79
C ILE A 40 2.37 -12.24 2.54
N GLY A 41 3.69 -12.48 2.61
CA GLY A 41 4.31 -13.67 3.18
C GLY A 41 4.36 -13.69 4.72
N SER A 42 4.04 -12.56 5.35
CA SER A 42 4.03 -12.30 6.79
C SER A 42 2.60 -12.27 7.34
N TRP A 43 2.03 -11.10 7.61
CA TRP A 43 0.72 -10.92 8.22
C TRP A 43 -0.40 -11.57 7.40
N PHE A 44 -0.49 -11.31 6.10
CA PHE A 44 -1.60 -11.83 5.32
C PHE A 44 -1.58 -13.36 5.29
N ARG A 45 -0.43 -13.98 4.97
CA ARG A 45 -0.30 -15.44 4.99
C ARG A 45 -0.48 -16.05 6.37
N LYS A 46 0.16 -15.49 7.41
CA LYS A 46 0.26 -16.13 8.74
C LYS A 46 -0.86 -15.80 9.71
N GLN A 47 -1.53 -14.65 9.55
CA GLN A 47 -2.44 -14.10 10.56
C GLN A 47 -3.85 -13.82 10.03
N TYR A 48 -4.00 -13.36 8.78
CA TYR A 48 -5.34 -13.05 8.24
C TYR A 48 -6.23 -14.32 8.20
N PRO A 49 -7.44 -14.31 8.79
CA PRO A 49 -8.32 -15.47 8.87
C PRO A 49 -8.99 -15.72 7.51
N LYS A 50 -8.74 -16.88 6.91
CA LYS A 50 -9.19 -17.18 5.54
C LYS A 50 -10.36 -18.16 5.46
N GLN A 51 -10.85 -18.69 6.59
CA GLN A 51 -11.87 -19.75 6.61
C GLN A 51 -11.57 -20.91 5.65
N ASN A 52 -10.30 -21.35 5.60
CA ASN A 52 -9.79 -22.37 4.67
C ASN A 52 -9.98 -22.06 3.18
N LYS A 53 -10.19 -20.80 2.80
CA LYS A 53 -10.28 -20.35 1.41
C LYS A 53 -8.90 -20.02 0.85
N THR A 54 -8.73 -20.31 -0.43
CA THR A 54 -7.52 -19.94 -1.17
C THR A 54 -7.69 -18.57 -1.78
N PHE A 55 -6.80 -17.65 -1.45
CA PHE A 55 -6.80 -16.30 -1.99
C PHE A 55 -5.84 -16.21 -3.18
N HIS A 56 -6.32 -15.63 -4.28
CA HIS A 56 -5.42 -15.13 -5.33
C HIS A 56 -4.87 -13.77 -4.89
N VAL A 57 -3.56 -13.58 -5.00
CA VAL A 57 -2.89 -12.35 -4.54
C VAL A 57 -2.45 -11.52 -5.73
N TYR A 58 -2.80 -10.23 -5.72
CA TYR A 58 -2.20 -9.23 -6.59
C TYR A 58 -1.23 -8.40 -5.77
N ALA A 59 0.04 -8.41 -6.17
CA ALA A 59 1.09 -7.55 -5.59
C ALA A 59 1.33 -6.38 -6.55
N ILE A 60 1.07 -5.15 -6.11
CA ILE A 60 1.34 -3.94 -6.89
C ILE A 60 2.60 -3.30 -6.34
N GLU A 61 3.66 -3.30 -7.14
CA GLU A 61 4.98 -2.84 -6.73
C GLU A 61 5.72 -2.18 -7.90
N ALA A 62 6.06 -0.90 -7.75
CA ALA A 62 6.71 -0.11 -8.78
C ALA A 62 8.24 -0.29 -8.78
N ASP A 63 8.86 -0.52 -7.62
CA ASP A 63 10.30 -0.66 -7.48
C ASP A 63 10.78 -2.04 -7.98
N LYS A 64 11.52 -2.00 -9.09
CA LYS A 64 12.07 -3.19 -9.76
C LYS A 64 12.96 -4.03 -8.86
N HIS A 65 13.52 -3.45 -7.80
CA HIS A 65 14.34 -4.15 -6.81
C HIS A 65 13.61 -5.35 -6.21
N PHE A 66 12.29 -5.28 -6.01
CA PHE A 66 11.52 -6.35 -5.38
C PHE A 66 10.94 -7.38 -6.35
N HIS A 67 10.91 -7.10 -7.66
CA HIS A 67 10.17 -7.90 -8.66
C HIS A 67 10.61 -9.36 -8.71
N LYS A 68 11.93 -9.62 -8.64
CA LYS A 68 12.50 -10.97 -8.68
C LYS A 68 11.97 -11.87 -7.55
N GLN A 69 11.61 -11.30 -6.39
CA GLN A 69 11.09 -12.08 -5.26
C GLN A 69 9.73 -12.73 -5.57
N TYR A 70 8.97 -12.16 -6.51
CA TYR A 70 7.66 -12.66 -6.90
C TYR A 70 7.73 -13.74 -7.98
N GLU A 71 8.85 -13.89 -8.68
CA GLU A 71 8.99 -14.87 -9.77
C GLU A 71 8.79 -16.32 -9.30
N LEU A 72 9.24 -16.61 -8.08
CA LEU A 72 9.10 -17.93 -7.45
C LEU A 72 7.68 -18.19 -6.90
N LYS A 73 6.78 -17.20 -6.96
CA LYS A 73 5.43 -17.24 -6.38
C LYS A 73 4.30 -17.06 -7.40
N LYS A 74 4.63 -17.08 -8.71
CA LYS A 74 3.70 -16.82 -9.83
C LYS A 74 2.43 -17.69 -9.86
N LYS A 75 2.45 -18.89 -9.26
CA LYS A 75 1.26 -19.75 -9.16
C LYS A 75 0.16 -19.16 -8.27
N THR A 76 0.54 -18.33 -7.29
CA THR A 76 -0.34 -17.81 -6.23
C THR A 76 -0.39 -16.29 -6.17
N VAL A 77 0.63 -15.63 -6.72
CA VAL A 77 0.78 -14.17 -6.71
C VAL A 77 0.97 -13.68 -8.13
N THR A 78 0.14 -12.72 -8.53
CA THR A 78 0.30 -11.94 -9.76
C THR A 78 0.96 -10.62 -9.41
N LEU A 79 2.16 -10.38 -9.93
CA LEU A 79 2.84 -9.10 -9.79
C LEU A 79 2.35 -8.13 -10.86
N LEU A 80 1.93 -6.95 -10.44
CA LEU A 80 1.67 -5.77 -11.26
C LEU A 80 2.86 -4.81 -11.07
N PRO A 81 3.83 -4.78 -12.01
CA PRO A 81 5.07 -4.02 -11.87
C PRO A 81 4.85 -2.53 -12.20
N TYR A 82 3.86 -1.92 -11.55
CA TYR A 82 3.37 -0.57 -11.82
C TYR A 82 3.08 0.17 -10.51
N ALA A 83 3.04 1.49 -10.56
CA ALA A 83 2.50 2.30 -9.47
C ALA A 83 0.98 2.37 -9.56
N ALA A 84 0.27 2.04 -8.46
CA ALA A 84 -1.15 2.37 -8.36
C ALA A 84 -1.33 3.88 -8.43
N TRP A 85 -2.14 4.34 -9.38
CA TRP A 85 -2.35 5.76 -9.63
C TRP A 85 -3.79 6.07 -10.03
N VAL A 86 -4.09 7.37 -10.24
CA VAL A 86 -5.43 7.84 -10.58
C VAL A 86 -5.74 7.77 -12.08
N ARG A 87 -4.72 7.54 -12.93
CA ARG A 87 -4.81 7.37 -14.38
C ARG A 87 -3.56 6.70 -14.94
N ASN A 88 -3.64 6.22 -16.18
CA ASN A 88 -2.46 5.71 -16.90
C ASN A 88 -1.56 6.87 -17.32
N GLU A 89 -0.40 7.01 -16.68
CA GLU A 89 0.62 8.00 -17.06
C GLU A 89 2.02 7.59 -16.57
N SER A 90 3.06 8.17 -17.15
CA SER A 90 4.42 8.01 -16.66
C SER A 90 4.66 8.93 -15.45
N LEU A 91 5.32 8.41 -14.43
CA LEU A 91 5.54 9.05 -13.14
C LEU A 91 7.02 8.99 -12.77
N SER A 92 7.43 9.84 -11.84
CA SER A 92 8.75 9.80 -11.24
C SER A 92 8.69 9.12 -9.88
N PHE A 93 9.59 8.18 -9.62
CA PHE A 93 9.73 7.46 -8.36
C PHE A 93 10.99 7.93 -7.64
N GLU A 94 10.82 8.68 -6.56
CA GLU A 94 11.90 9.29 -5.80
C GLU A 94 12.25 8.43 -4.58
N ILE A 95 13.46 7.86 -4.57
CA ILE A 95 13.95 7.07 -3.44
C ILE A 95 14.81 7.97 -2.55
N ASN A 96 14.21 8.40 -1.44
CA ASN A 96 14.93 9.14 -0.41
C ASN A 96 15.89 8.20 0.33
N ARG A 97 17.20 8.45 0.24
CA ARG A 97 18.20 7.78 1.09
C ARG A 97 18.30 8.56 2.41
N ASP A 98 18.23 7.87 3.55
CA ASP A 98 18.48 8.51 4.84
C ASP A 98 19.94 9.02 4.89
N PRO A 99 20.20 10.29 5.23
CA PRO A 99 21.56 10.80 5.36
C PRO A 99 22.30 10.05 6.49
N GLY A 100 23.39 9.34 6.14
CA GLY A 100 24.30 8.72 7.12
C GLY A 100 24.29 7.19 7.22
N GLN A 101 23.63 6.46 6.33
CA GLN A 101 23.85 5.01 6.19
C GLN A 101 24.85 4.74 5.06
N GLU A 102 26.12 4.54 5.43
CA GLU A 102 27.14 4.01 4.51
C GLU A 102 26.84 2.55 4.13
N GLU A 103 27.22 2.18 2.90
CA GLU A 103 26.96 0.87 2.31
C GLU A 103 27.64 -0.26 3.07
N VAL A 104 26.86 -1.01 3.88
CA VAL A 104 27.24 -2.37 4.27
C VAL A 104 26.53 -3.33 3.33
N ASN A 105 27.30 -3.95 2.43
CA ASN A 105 26.83 -4.76 1.30
C ASN A 105 25.88 -5.93 1.64
N GLU A 106 25.70 -6.27 2.92
CA GLU A 106 24.89 -7.40 3.39
C GLU A 106 23.47 -7.03 3.87
N LEU A 107 23.08 -5.74 3.85
CA LEU A 107 21.77 -5.25 4.35
C LEU A 107 20.94 -4.48 3.30
N LYS A 108 21.08 -4.82 2.01
CA LYS A 108 20.50 -4.07 0.86
C LYS A 108 18.98 -3.81 0.96
N ASP A 109 18.20 -4.73 1.53
CA ASP A 109 16.75 -4.56 1.68
C ASP A 109 16.35 -3.64 2.85
N LYS A 110 17.21 -3.50 3.87
CA LYS A 110 16.94 -2.68 5.07
C LYS A 110 17.41 -1.23 4.95
N GLY A 111 18.37 -0.96 4.05
CA GLY A 111 18.90 0.39 3.79
C GLY A 111 18.27 1.11 2.59
N ARG A 112 17.53 0.43 1.71
CA ARG A 112 16.82 1.08 0.59
C ARG A 112 15.60 1.83 1.13
N GLY A 113 15.60 3.14 0.93
CA GLY A 113 14.52 4.03 1.35
C GLY A 113 13.19 3.71 0.68
N MET A 114 12.10 4.18 1.31
CA MET A 114 10.76 4.03 0.73
C MET A 114 10.59 5.08 -0.36
N GLY A 115 10.33 4.63 -1.59
CA GLY A 115 10.20 5.53 -2.73
C GLY A 115 8.83 6.20 -2.80
N ARG A 116 8.80 7.43 -3.30
CA ARG A 116 7.59 8.25 -3.41
C ARG A 116 7.27 8.55 -4.87
N ILE A 117 6.00 8.45 -5.21
CA ILE A 117 5.50 8.76 -6.54
C ILE A 117 5.25 10.27 -6.66
N GLN A 118 5.76 10.89 -7.73
CA GLN A 118 5.47 12.28 -8.11
C GLN A 118 5.10 12.38 -9.59
N PRO A 119 4.21 13.33 -9.97
CA PRO A 119 4.00 13.67 -11.37
C PRO A 119 5.27 14.28 -11.99
N VAL A 120 5.57 13.96 -13.25
CA VAL A 120 6.80 14.42 -13.95
C VAL A 120 6.96 15.95 -14.00
N LYS A 121 5.87 16.72 -13.79
CA LYS A 121 5.87 18.19 -13.86
C LYS A 121 6.34 18.91 -12.58
N SER A 122 6.54 18.22 -11.44
CA SER A 122 6.97 18.85 -10.18
C SER A 122 8.50 19.02 -10.03
N ARG A 123 9.23 19.19 -11.15
CA ARG A 123 10.68 19.47 -11.18
C ARG A 123 11.05 20.89 -10.71
N GLN A 124 10.72 21.25 -9.46
CA GLN A 124 11.23 22.48 -8.83
C GLN A 124 11.93 22.13 -7.50
N GLY A 125 13.17 21.66 -7.59
CA GLY A 125 14.07 21.47 -6.44
C GLY A 125 15.25 20.55 -6.75
N GLU A 126 16.43 20.86 -6.20
CA GLU A 126 17.60 19.96 -6.21
C GLU A 126 17.29 18.72 -5.36
N PHE A 127 16.85 17.64 -6.00
CA PHE A 127 16.69 16.33 -5.36
C PHE A 127 17.97 15.51 -5.54
N THR A 128 18.58 15.08 -4.43
CA THR A 128 19.86 14.33 -4.41
C THR A 128 19.66 12.80 -4.36
N GLY A 129 18.45 12.29 -4.62
CA GLY A 129 18.11 10.87 -4.57
C GLY A 129 18.04 10.18 -5.94
N GLU A 130 17.81 8.86 -5.92
CA GLU A 130 17.60 8.07 -7.13
C GLU A 130 16.17 8.32 -7.64
N VAL A 131 16.04 8.69 -8.92
CA VAL A 131 14.76 8.96 -9.57
C VAL A 131 14.59 7.97 -10.72
N ASP A 132 13.66 7.05 -10.57
CA ASP A 132 13.30 6.10 -11.62
C ASP A 132 12.04 6.57 -12.35
N GLU A 133 12.04 6.50 -13.68
CA GLU A 133 10.79 6.59 -14.44
C GLU A 133 10.01 5.27 -14.30
N ILE A 134 8.79 5.39 -13.79
CA ILE A 134 7.88 4.27 -13.58
C ILE A 134 6.55 4.53 -14.26
N GLN A 135 5.82 3.47 -14.56
CA GLN A 135 4.49 3.57 -15.14
C GLN A 135 3.43 3.50 -14.04
N GLY A 136 2.62 4.55 -13.95
CA GLY A 136 1.37 4.55 -13.19
C GLY A 136 0.23 3.97 -14.02
N PHE A 137 -0.69 3.26 -13.35
CA PHE A 137 -1.92 2.79 -13.97
C PHE A 137 -3.15 3.25 -13.19
N ASP A 138 -4.29 3.40 -13.87
CA ASP A 138 -5.56 3.69 -13.21
C ASP A 138 -5.97 2.48 -12.36
N PHE A 139 -5.71 2.59 -11.06
CA PHE A 139 -5.97 1.53 -10.10
C PHE A 139 -7.47 1.23 -9.97
N ALA A 140 -8.31 2.26 -10.04
CA ALA A 140 -9.75 2.10 -9.90
C ALA A 140 -10.34 1.39 -11.12
N GLU A 141 -9.90 1.75 -12.33
CA GLU A 141 -10.30 1.07 -13.56
C GLU A 141 -9.83 -0.39 -13.57
N TRP A 142 -8.58 -0.64 -13.19
CA TRP A 142 -8.06 -2.00 -13.08
C TRP A 142 -8.86 -2.87 -12.10
N LEU A 143 -9.21 -2.33 -10.92
CA LEU A 143 -9.97 -3.08 -9.92
C LEU A 143 -11.33 -3.49 -10.49
N LYS A 144 -12.04 -2.56 -11.14
CA LYS A 144 -13.34 -2.81 -11.78
C LYS A 144 -13.28 -3.87 -12.88
N ASN A 145 -12.14 -4.00 -13.56
CA ASN A 145 -11.93 -5.00 -14.60
C ASN A 145 -11.43 -6.36 -14.05
N THR A 146 -11.05 -6.43 -12.78
CA THR A 146 -10.40 -7.62 -12.18
C THR A 146 -11.32 -8.41 -11.25
N VAL A 147 -12.17 -7.71 -10.51
CA VAL A 147 -13.06 -8.28 -9.49
C VAL A 147 -14.51 -7.84 -9.71
N THR A 148 -15.42 -8.58 -9.11
CA THR A 148 -16.87 -8.29 -9.13
C THR A 148 -17.42 -8.25 -7.70
N GLU A 149 -18.64 -7.75 -7.51
CA GLU A 149 -19.32 -7.71 -6.19
C GLU A 149 -19.50 -9.10 -5.54
N ARG A 150 -19.42 -10.18 -6.34
CA ARG A 150 -19.51 -11.58 -5.89
C ARG A 150 -18.18 -12.12 -5.36
N ASP A 151 -17.09 -11.40 -5.56
CA ASP A 151 -15.78 -11.75 -5.03
C ASP A 151 -15.62 -11.19 -3.62
N PHE A 152 -14.81 -11.86 -2.79
CA PHE A 152 -14.40 -11.37 -1.49
C PHE A 152 -13.03 -10.71 -1.63
N VAL A 153 -12.96 -9.40 -1.44
CA VAL A 153 -11.78 -8.61 -1.74
C VAL A 153 -11.24 -7.94 -0.49
N VAL A 154 -9.99 -8.23 -0.17
CA VAL A 154 -9.23 -7.60 0.90
C VAL A 154 -8.16 -6.75 0.27
N MET A 155 -8.07 -5.48 0.67
CA MET A 155 -7.05 -4.57 0.15
C MET A 155 -6.15 -4.08 1.28
N LYS A 156 -4.83 -4.16 1.10
CA LYS A 156 -3.86 -3.40 1.90
C LYS A 156 -3.27 -2.29 1.04
N MET A 157 -3.12 -1.09 1.59
CA MET A 157 -2.57 0.08 0.90
C MET A 157 -1.60 0.83 1.80
N ASP A 158 -0.40 1.06 1.28
CA ASP A 158 0.74 1.72 1.91
C ASP A 158 1.63 2.21 0.77
N VAL A 159 1.44 3.47 0.38
CA VAL A 159 1.90 4.01 -0.91
C VAL A 159 2.52 5.39 -0.76
N GLU A 160 3.09 5.65 0.42
CA GLU A 160 3.98 6.79 0.67
C GLU A 160 3.35 8.16 0.35
N GLY A 161 2.04 8.33 0.65
CA GLY A 161 1.34 9.61 0.57
C GLY A 161 0.28 9.70 -0.52
N THR A 162 0.28 8.78 -1.49
CA THR A 162 -0.71 8.78 -2.59
C THR A 162 -2.08 8.24 -2.15
N GLU A 163 -2.24 7.86 -0.88
CA GLU A 163 -3.53 7.44 -0.33
C GLU A 163 -4.59 8.55 -0.49
N PHE A 164 -4.16 9.81 -0.41
CA PHE A 164 -5.02 10.98 -0.56
C PHE A 164 -5.48 11.25 -2.00
N ASP A 165 -4.89 10.59 -2.99
CA ASP A 165 -5.32 10.63 -4.39
C ASP A 165 -6.14 9.39 -4.73
N LEU A 166 -5.65 8.21 -4.30
CA LEU A 166 -6.27 6.92 -4.61
C LEU A 166 -7.61 6.70 -3.91
N ILE A 167 -7.73 7.01 -2.61
CA ILE A 167 -8.99 6.77 -1.88
C ILE A 167 -10.13 7.62 -2.44
N PRO A 168 -9.97 8.95 -2.69
CA PRO A 168 -11.01 9.73 -3.36
C PRO A 168 -11.36 9.18 -4.74
N ARG A 169 -10.37 8.78 -5.55
CA ARG A 169 -10.61 8.17 -6.86
C ARG A 169 -11.44 6.90 -6.79
N LEU A 170 -11.23 6.04 -5.78
CA LEU A 170 -12.05 4.85 -5.55
C LEU A 170 -13.50 5.19 -5.22
N PHE A 171 -13.74 6.28 -4.48
CA PHE A 171 -15.11 6.78 -4.23
C PHE A 171 -15.75 7.35 -5.49
N GLU A 172 -15.04 8.22 -6.21
CA GLU A 172 -15.55 8.87 -7.43
C GLU A 172 -15.97 7.87 -8.51
N THR A 173 -15.23 6.76 -8.63
CA THR A 173 -15.48 5.73 -9.66
C THR A 173 -16.44 4.63 -9.22
N GLY A 174 -16.82 4.61 -7.94
CA GLY A 174 -17.57 3.53 -7.30
C GLY A 174 -16.77 2.25 -7.07
N ALA A 175 -15.48 2.21 -7.41
CA ALA A 175 -14.64 1.03 -7.26
C ALA A 175 -14.47 0.61 -5.79
N ILE A 176 -14.63 1.55 -4.84
CA ILE A 176 -14.58 1.28 -3.40
C ILE A 176 -15.60 0.21 -2.96
N CYS A 177 -16.74 0.10 -3.66
CA CYS A 177 -17.80 -0.87 -3.36
C CYS A 177 -17.40 -2.32 -3.66
N LEU A 178 -16.31 -2.53 -4.40
CA LEU A 178 -15.80 -3.86 -4.73
C LEU A 178 -14.88 -4.41 -3.62
N ILE A 179 -14.60 -3.64 -2.58
CA ILE A 179 -13.65 -4.01 -1.52
C ILE A 179 -14.41 -4.26 -0.21
N ASP A 180 -14.33 -5.49 0.31
CA ASP A 180 -15.03 -5.87 1.54
C ASP A 180 -14.26 -5.43 2.81
N GLU A 181 -12.92 -5.39 2.77
CA GLU A 181 -12.09 -5.02 3.93
C GLU A 181 -10.80 -4.28 3.51
N ILE A 182 -10.49 -3.15 4.15
CA ILE A 182 -9.32 -2.30 3.84
C ILE A 182 -8.35 -2.21 5.03
N PHE A 183 -7.06 -2.36 4.75
CA PHE A 183 -5.95 -2.05 5.65
C PHE A 183 -5.16 -0.90 5.06
N LEU A 184 -5.24 0.29 5.67
CA LEU A 184 -4.67 1.51 5.12
C LEU A 184 -3.60 2.06 6.04
N GLU A 185 -2.40 2.29 5.52
CA GLU A 185 -1.39 3.12 6.17
C GLU A 185 -1.50 4.52 5.61
N CYS A 186 -1.77 5.49 6.48
CA CYS A 186 -1.88 6.88 6.07
C CYS A 186 -0.59 7.62 6.42
N HIS A 187 0.07 8.12 5.38
CA HIS A 187 1.31 8.86 5.53
C HIS A 187 1.03 10.35 5.81
N TYR A 188 1.56 10.84 6.92
CA TYR A 188 1.42 12.24 7.35
C TYR A 188 2.73 12.76 7.91
N ASN A 189 2.81 14.07 8.09
CA ASN A 189 3.94 14.85 8.56
C ASN A 189 4.38 14.47 9.98
N ARG A 190 5.03 13.32 10.13
CA ARG A 190 5.70 12.94 11.36
C ARG A 190 7.07 13.58 11.39
N TRP A 191 7.43 14.18 12.51
CA TRP A 191 8.77 14.71 12.72
C TRP A 191 9.79 13.58 12.61
N GLN A 192 10.48 13.51 11.48
CA GLN A 192 11.63 12.62 11.27
C GLN A 192 12.91 13.43 11.52
N ARG A 193 13.86 12.83 12.23
CA ARG A 193 15.22 13.39 12.32
C ARG A 193 15.88 13.13 10.98
N CYS A 194 15.96 14.16 10.13
CA CYS A 194 16.67 14.08 8.86
C CYS A 194 18.19 14.26 9.06
N CYS A 195 18.59 15.17 9.95
CA CYS A 195 19.98 15.49 10.29
C CYS A 195 20.08 15.91 11.78
N PRO A 196 21.28 15.93 12.39
CA PRO A 196 21.48 16.51 13.71
C PRO A 196 20.95 17.96 13.77
N GLY A 197 19.96 18.21 14.63
CA GLY A 197 19.40 19.55 14.84
C GLY A 197 18.40 20.07 13.78
N GLN A 198 18.21 19.38 12.65
CA GLN A 198 17.24 19.77 11.62
C GLN A 198 16.03 18.83 11.57
N ARG A 199 14.87 19.42 11.26
CA ARG A 199 13.60 18.71 11.10
C ARG A 199 13.03 19.08 9.74
N SER A 200 12.73 18.09 8.92
CA SER A 200 11.99 18.29 7.65
C SER A 200 10.65 17.54 7.70
N THR A 201 9.66 18.10 7.01
CA THR A 201 8.35 17.45 6.85
C THR A 201 8.39 16.57 5.60
N LYS A 202 8.43 15.24 5.77
CA LYS A 202 8.44 14.28 4.65
C LYS A 202 7.15 14.33 3.82
N TYR A 203 6.01 14.62 4.45
CA TYR A 203 4.70 14.73 3.80
C TYR A 203 4.05 16.07 4.13
N GLU A 204 3.22 16.57 3.22
CA GLU A 204 2.45 17.80 3.42
C GLU A 204 1.25 17.59 4.35
N LYS A 205 0.66 16.38 4.30
CA LYS A 205 -0.56 16.08 5.02
C LYS A 205 -0.30 15.92 6.51
N ASN A 206 -1.27 16.30 7.35
CA ASN A 206 -1.17 16.15 8.80
C ASN A 206 -2.01 14.99 9.35
N TYR A 207 -1.74 14.61 10.60
CA TYR A 207 -2.45 13.51 11.26
C TYR A 207 -3.98 13.71 11.29
N GLY A 208 -4.46 14.95 11.44
CA GLY A 208 -5.88 15.27 11.41
C GLY A 208 -6.52 14.95 10.05
N GLN A 209 -5.80 15.11 8.95
CA GLN A 209 -6.28 14.72 7.61
C GLN A 209 -6.34 13.20 7.47
N CYS A 210 -5.38 12.44 8.02
CA CYS A 210 -5.50 10.99 8.09
C CYS A 210 -6.72 10.54 8.89
N LEU A 211 -6.96 11.13 10.07
CA LEU A 211 -8.15 10.82 10.86
C LEU A 211 -9.45 11.12 10.10
N LYS A 212 -9.51 12.23 9.34
CA LYS A 212 -10.64 12.55 8.47
C LYS A 212 -10.83 11.50 7.37
N LEU A 213 -9.75 11.03 6.75
CA LEU A 213 -9.79 9.98 5.72
C LEU A 213 -10.40 8.69 6.27
N PHE A 214 -9.90 8.17 7.40
CA PHE A 214 -10.46 6.99 8.07
C PHE A 214 -11.91 7.20 8.49
N THR A 215 -12.24 8.39 9.01
CA THR A 215 -13.61 8.72 9.42
C THR A 215 -14.56 8.73 8.22
N SER A 216 -14.12 9.28 7.09
CA SER A 216 -14.91 9.31 5.85
C SER A 216 -15.19 7.90 5.34
N LEU A 217 -14.17 7.04 5.27
CA LEU A 217 -14.31 5.63 4.88
C LEU A 217 -15.35 4.92 5.76
N ARG A 218 -15.23 5.03 7.09
CA ARG A 218 -16.16 4.39 8.02
C ARG A 218 -17.58 4.94 7.93
N LYS A 219 -17.75 6.26 7.76
CA LYS A 219 -19.06 6.88 7.58
C LYS A 219 -19.75 6.42 6.29
N SER A 220 -18.98 6.07 5.26
CA SER A 220 -19.48 5.49 4.02
C SER A 220 -19.70 3.97 4.10
N GLY A 221 -19.59 3.35 5.28
CA GLY A 221 -19.82 1.92 5.48
C GLY A 221 -18.62 1.03 5.14
N VAL A 222 -17.45 1.60 4.83
CA VAL A 222 -16.25 0.82 4.52
C VAL A 222 -15.62 0.29 5.80
N LEU A 223 -15.39 -1.02 5.85
CA LEU A 223 -14.64 -1.64 6.94
C LEU A 223 -13.14 -1.38 6.73
N VAL A 224 -12.64 -0.35 7.40
CA VAL A 224 -11.23 0.06 7.32
C VAL A 224 -10.48 -0.04 8.66
N HIS A 225 -9.30 -0.65 8.57
CA HIS A 225 -8.32 -0.83 9.62
C HIS A 225 -7.09 0.03 9.35
N GLN A 226 -6.48 0.54 10.41
CA GLN A 226 -5.20 1.22 10.30
C GLN A 226 -4.07 0.20 10.14
N TRP A 227 -3.25 0.36 9.11
CA TRP A 227 -1.97 -0.29 8.90
C TRP A 227 -0.81 0.61 9.39
N TRP A 228 0.39 0.05 9.61
CA TRP A 228 1.49 0.67 10.34
C TRP A 228 2.87 0.12 9.97
#